data_AF-B0R990-F1
#
_entry.id   AF-B0R990-F1
#
_cell.length_a   1.000
_cell.length_b   1.000
_cell.length_c   1.000
_cell.angle_alpha   90.00
_cell.angle_beta   90.00
_cell.angle_gamma   90.00
#
_symmetry.space_group_name_H-M   'P 1'
#
loop_
_entity.id
_entity.type
_entity.pdbx_description
1 polymer ?
#
loop_
_entity_poly.entity_id
_entity_poly.type
_entity_poly.pdbx_seq_one_letter_code
_entity_poly.pdbx_strand_id
1 'polypeptide(L)'
;MPLRPVDTDRLGDICISIARENYGFLYLDRVSETIKERYEGAETGLTKAGSLTRGAIKESLQEVAGGEYENLRQIRSGVYYYDVFSAGHDERIPNQLKDLFISTQQVVTAEQIRNEFNLAVDDVEFFLDKLVENDMLFRIATGSQAYYSVGSLLKEQTGQNRLEDELREQSKSSAPMGILSHDELERIISVNATSDVIGYLEQQLGFLADLDGEYLVWGALDEYGRWLADEIAEDVTDEFAAAGHAMSTNEYREVVVSQIEQRTDILDNVSRRKRDDVVDAVQDALEAGSGIEVDGRIAANREPLDEEIEAQAQKVVDPLLSDLTATTPSVLKEEAATEIEDMQLAETETANDYLRKKVRDRAEEKIEEGF
;
A
#
# COMPACT_ATOMS: atom_id res chain seq x y z
N MET A 1 61.13 32.51 -2.30
CA MET A 1 60.94 31.81 -1.00
C MET A 1 60.72 30.35 -1.32
N PRO A 2 61.29 29.40 -0.56
CA PRO A 2 60.94 28.00 -0.76
C PRO A 2 59.45 27.85 -0.44
N LEU A 3 58.68 27.38 -1.42
CA LEU A 3 57.27 27.01 -1.25
C LEU A 3 57.25 25.89 -0.20
N ARG A 4 56.83 26.21 1.02
CA ARG A 4 56.59 25.19 2.04
C ARG A 4 55.50 24.25 1.51
N PRO A 5 55.58 22.93 1.76
CA PRO A 5 54.56 22.00 1.31
C PRO A 5 53.22 22.31 2.02
N VAL A 6 52.13 22.04 1.32
CA VAL A 6 50.78 22.11 1.88
C VAL A 6 50.59 21.00 2.91
N ASP A 7 49.79 21.28 3.93
CA ASP A 7 49.31 20.26 4.86
C ASP A 7 48.08 19.56 4.24
N THR A 8 48.31 18.44 3.56
CA THR A 8 47.29 17.67 2.84
C THR A 8 46.22 17.12 3.77
N ASP A 9 46.61 16.71 4.97
CA ASP A 9 45.70 16.13 5.96
C ASP A 9 44.74 17.22 6.47
N ARG A 10 45.32 18.37 6.84
CA ARG A 10 44.53 19.51 7.29
C ARG A 10 43.62 20.06 6.19
N LEU A 11 44.12 20.13 4.96
CA LEU A 11 43.33 20.52 3.80
C LEU A 11 42.19 19.52 3.56
N GLY A 12 42.47 18.23 3.65
CA GLY A 12 41.49 17.14 3.54
C GLY A 12 40.35 17.31 4.54
N ASP A 13 40.67 17.50 5.82
CA ASP A 13 39.68 17.71 6.89
C ASP A 13 38.77 18.92 6.61
N ILE A 14 39.37 20.05 6.19
CA ILE A 14 38.62 21.28 5.86
C ILE A 14 37.71 21.03 4.66
N CYS A 15 38.22 20.39 3.61
CA CYS A 15 37.46 20.09 2.41
C CYS A 15 36.32 19.12 2.70
N ILE A 16 36.53 18.09 3.54
CA ILE A 16 35.48 17.16 3.97
C ILE A 16 34.43 17.88 4.81
N SER A 17 34.84 18.77 5.73
CA SER A 17 33.90 19.58 6.51
C SER A 17 33.00 20.43 5.61
N ILE A 18 33.59 21.15 4.65
CA ILE A 18 32.85 21.98 3.69
C ILE A 18 31.98 21.11 2.78
N ALA A 19 32.48 19.97 2.30
CA ALA A 19 31.70 19.05 1.48
C ALA A 19 30.46 18.55 2.25
N ARG A 20 30.63 18.13 3.51
CA ARG A 20 29.53 17.73 4.39
C ARG A 20 28.51 18.86 4.61
N GLU A 21 28.96 20.09 4.78
CA GLU A 21 28.09 21.29 4.84
C GLU A 21 27.28 21.51 3.55
N ASN A 22 27.78 21.04 2.41
CA ASN A 22 27.15 21.14 1.10
C ASN A 22 26.69 19.77 0.57
N TYR A 23 26.19 18.90 1.45
CA TYR A 23 25.56 17.61 1.11
C TYR A 23 26.45 16.65 0.31
N GLY A 24 27.76 16.75 0.53
CA GLY A 24 28.80 15.96 -0.12
C GLY A 24 29.54 16.69 -1.24
N PHE A 25 29.04 17.82 -1.76
CA PHE A 25 29.67 18.49 -2.89
C PHE A 25 30.70 19.55 -2.49
N LEU A 26 31.81 19.58 -3.23
CA LEU A 26 32.84 20.60 -3.13
C LEU A 26 33.07 21.25 -4.50
N TYR A 27 32.38 22.38 -4.71
CA TYR A 27 32.50 23.21 -5.91
C TYR A 27 33.64 24.22 -5.74
N LEU A 28 34.83 23.94 -6.28
CA LEU A 28 36.01 24.76 -6.03
C LEU A 28 35.83 26.22 -6.46
N ASP A 29 35.11 26.48 -7.54
CA ASP A 29 34.76 27.82 -7.99
C ASP A 29 33.95 28.62 -6.95
N ARG A 30 33.12 27.93 -6.16
CA ARG A 30 32.28 28.53 -5.11
C ARG A 30 32.97 28.64 -3.75
N VAL A 31 33.79 27.64 -3.37
CA VAL A 31 34.29 27.49 -1.99
C VAL A 31 35.79 27.73 -1.83
N SER A 32 36.52 28.09 -2.90
CA SER A 32 37.99 28.34 -2.85
C SER A 32 38.41 29.33 -1.77
N GLU A 33 37.68 30.45 -1.62
CA GLU A 33 38.02 31.47 -0.62
C GLU A 33 37.74 30.95 0.79
N THR A 34 36.64 30.22 1.01
CA THR A 34 36.32 29.61 2.31
C THR A 34 37.35 28.55 2.72
N ILE A 35 37.80 27.71 1.78
CA ILE A 35 38.90 26.75 2.04
C ILE A 35 40.15 27.51 2.48
N LYS A 36 40.50 28.57 1.76
CA LYS A 36 41.68 29.39 2.05
C LYS A 36 41.59 30.03 3.43
N GLU A 37 40.47 30.68 3.75
CA GLU A 37 40.24 31.31 5.05
C GLU A 37 40.32 30.31 6.20
N ARG A 38 39.67 29.14 6.08
CA ARG A 38 39.71 28.09 7.12
C ARG A 38 41.10 27.49 7.30
N TYR A 39 41.86 27.35 6.21
CA TYR A 39 43.21 26.81 6.27
C TYR A 39 44.21 27.83 6.83
N GLU A 40 44.12 29.09 6.43
CA GLU A 40 44.97 30.19 6.93
C GLU A 40 44.68 30.53 8.40
N GLY A 41 43.43 30.32 8.84
CA GLY A 41 43.03 30.43 10.24
C GLY A 41 43.38 29.21 11.09
N ALA A 42 43.79 28.09 10.49
CA ALA A 42 44.24 26.91 11.22
C ALA A 42 45.72 27.02 11.61
N GLU A 43 46.11 26.45 12.75
CA GLU A 43 47.52 26.33 13.11
C GLU A 43 48.24 25.32 12.19
N THR A 44 48.68 25.79 11.04
CA THR A 44 49.61 25.07 10.19
C THR A 44 51.00 25.29 10.78
N GLY A 45 51.64 24.24 11.31
CA GLY A 45 52.95 24.36 11.96
C GLY A 45 54.02 25.08 11.11
N LEU A 46 55.15 25.44 11.72
CA LEU A 46 56.21 26.26 11.08
C LEU A 46 56.81 25.67 9.78
N THR A 47 56.59 24.39 9.52
CA THR A 47 57.12 23.66 8.35
C THR A 47 56.16 23.64 7.16
N LYS A 48 54.89 24.00 7.36
CA LYS A 48 53.84 23.95 6.33
C LYS A 48 53.55 25.34 5.76
N ALA A 49 52.94 25.37 4.57
CA ALA A 49 52.45 26.61 3.98
C ALA A 49 51.37 27.22 4.89
N GLY A 50 51.53 28.50 5.25
CA GLY A 50 50.54 29.26 6.02
C GLY A 50 49.57 30.07 5.16
N SER A 51 49.65 29.94 3.83
CA SER A 51 48.70 30.52 2.88
C SER A 51 48.53 29.63 1.67
N LEU A 52 47.32 29.65 1.08
CA LEU A 52 46.97 28.82 -0.07
C LEU A 52 46.69 29.67 -1.30
N THR A 53 47.20 29.20 -2.44
CA THR A 53 46.77 29.67 -3.76
C THR A 53 45.74 28.72 -4.34
N ARG A 54 44.87 29.19 -5.24
CA ARG A 54 43.89 28.33 -5.93
C ARG A 54 44.56 27.15 -6.67
N GLY A 55 45.75 27.37 -7.23
CA GLY A 55 46.55 26.31 -7.87
C GLY A 55 47.00 25.24 -6.86
N ALA A 56 47.51 25.66 -5.70
CA ALA A 56 47.93 24.76 -4.63
C ALA A 56 46.75 23.94 -4.06
N ILE A 57 45.57 24.57 -3.90
CA ILE A 57 44.34 23.87 -3.49
C ILE A 57 44.00 22.76 -4.50
N LYS A 58 44.06 23.07 -5.80
CA LYS A 58 43.73 22.12 -6.87
C LYS A 58 44.71 20.94 -6.91
N GLU A 59 46.01 21.20 -6.88
CA GLU A 59 47.03 20.15 -6.89
C GLU A 59 46.93 19.25 -5.66
N SER A 60 46.80 19.85 -4.46
CA SER A 60 46.72 19.09 -3.22
C SER A 60 45.41 18.31 -3.10
N LEU A 61 44.28 18.80 -3.62
CA LEU A 61 43.03 18.03 -3.66
C LEU A 61 43.08 16.81 -4.59
N GLN A 62 43.83 16.89 -5.69
CA GLN A 62 44.05 15.73 -6.56
C GLN A 62 44.85 14.64 -5.82
N GLU A 63 45.80 15.04 -4.98
CA GLU A 63 46.55 14.12 -4.11
C GLU A 63 45.66 13.54 -3.01
N VAL A 64 44.85 14.36 -2.34
CA VAL A 64 43.91 13.94 -1.28
C VAL A 64 42.86 12.97 -1.81
N ALA A 65 42.25 13.26 -2.97
CA ALA A 65 41.23 12.40 -3.59
C ALA A 65 41.78 11.08 -4.16
N GLY A 66 43.11 10.98 -4.35
CA GLY A 66 43.80 9.75 -4.76
C GLY A 66 44.52 9.02 -3.62
N GLY A 67 44.45 9.55 -2.39
CA GLY A 67 45.23 9.12 -1.23
C GLY A 67 44.39 8.42 -0.15
N GLU A 68 44.65 8.73 1.13
CA GLU A 68 44.06 8.06 2.30
C GLU A 68 42.56 8.36 2.53
N TYR A 69 41.98 9.30 1.80
CA TYR A 69 40.58 9.70 1.95
C TYR A 69 39.68 8.99 0.93
N GLU A 70 39.42 7.68 1.14
CA GLU A 70 38.70 6.80 0.19
C GLU A 70 37.31 7.30 -0.24
N ASN A 71 36.69 8.15 0.57
CA ASN A 71 35.33 8.67 0.37
C ASN A 71 35.29 9.99 -0.41
N LEU A 72 36.42 10.68 -0.62
CA LEU A 72 36.48 11.92 -1.41
C LEU A 72 36.95 11.60 -2.83
N ARG A 73 36.11 11.88 -3.83
CA ARG A 73 36.41 11.57 -5.23
C ARG A 73 36.17 12.77 -6.13
N GLN A 74 37.00 12.90 -7.15
CA GLN A 74 36.78 13.89 -8.19
C GLN A 74 35.74 13.35 -9.18
N ILE A 75 34.59 14.03 -9.29
CA ILE A 75 33.52 13.65 -10.25
C ILE A 75 33.67 14.40 -11.58
N ARG A 76 34.18 15.64 -11.55
CA ARG A 76 34.52 16.43 -12.75
C ARG A 76 35.60 17.46 -12.46
N SER A 77 36.06 18.17 -13.49
CA SER A 77 37.10 19.20 -13.32
C SER A 77 36.63 20.30 -12.36
N GLY A 78 37.27 20.40 -11.19
CA GLY A 78 36.95 21.41 -10.18
C GLY A 78 35.78 21.07 -9.25
N VAL A 79 35.21 19.87 -9.36
CA VAL A 79 34.13 19.41 -8.47
C VAL A 79 34.48 18.05 -7.88
N TYR A 80 34.41 18.00 -6.56
CA TYR A 80 34.65 16.79 -5.78
C TYR A 80 33.38 16.42 -5.03
N TYR A 81 33.21 15.12 -4.81
CA TYR A 81 32.13 14.56 -4.01
C TYR A 81 32.72 13.75 -2.87
N TYR A 82 32.27 14.05 -1.65
CA TYR A 82 32.50 13.26 -0.46
C TYR A 82 31.25 12.43 -0.19
N ASP A 83 31.40 11.11 -0.13
CA ASP A 83 30.30 10.22 0.21
C ASP A 83 29.87 10.42 1.66
N VAL A 84 28.75 11.12 1.83
CA VAL A 84 28.15 11.44 3.13
C VAL A 84 27.36 10.29 3.71
N PHE A 85 26.96 9.30 2.91
CA PHE A 85 26.17 8.15 3.37
C PHE A 85 27.05 7.11 4.06
N SER A 86 28.29 6.95 3.60
CA SER A 86 29.27 6.02 4.21
C SER A 86 29.89 6.56 5.51
N ALA A 87 29.73 7.86 5.81
CA ALA A 87 30.43 8.55 6.88
C ALA A 87 29.68 8.61 8.23
N GLY A 88 28.52 7.96 8.34
CA GLY A 88 27.64 7.95 9.53
C GLY A 88 26.33 8.71 9.31
N HIS A 89 25.48 8.80 10.33
CA HIS A 89 24.19 9.50 10.24
C HIS A 89 24.39 11.02 10.11
N ASP A 90 24.19 11.55 8.91
CA ASP A 90 24.04 12.98 8.64
C ASP A 90 22.57 13.31 8.42
N GLU A 91 21.94 13.98 9.39
CA GLU A 91 20.53 14.34 9.33
C GLU A 91 20.22 15.49 8.37
N ARG A 92 21.22 16.16 7.78
CA ARG A 92 20.99 17.30 6.90
C ARG A 92 20.27 16.94 5.61
N ILE A 93 20.68 15.87 4.93
CA ILE A 93 20.01 15.40 3.71
C ILE A 93 18.57 14.96 4.01
N PRO A 94 18.31 14.09 5.00
CA PRO A 94 16.96 13.69 5.37
C PRO A 94 16.06 14.88 5.71
N ASN A 95 16.55 15.82 6.52
CA ASN A 95 15.77 17.01 6.91
C ASN A 95 15.47 17.92 5.71
N GLN A 96 16.44 18.13 4.82
CA GLN A 96 16.21 18.92 3.61
C GLN A 96 15.20 18.27 2.68
N LEU A 97 15.28 16.94 2.47
CA LEU A 97 14.29 16.20 1.69
C LEU A 97 12.91 16.25 2.33
N LYS A 98 12.82 16.11 3.66
CA LYS A 98 11.58 16.25 4.41
C LYS A 98 10.94 17.62 4.14
N ASP A 99 11.71 18.71 4.25
CA ASP A 99 11.19 20.05 4.01
C ASP A 99 10.71 20.23 2.55
N LEU A 100 11.41 19.61 1.59
CA LEU A 100 10.98 19.57 0.20
C LEU A 100 9.64 18.83 0.01
N PHE A 101 9.47 17.65 0.61
CA PHE A 101 8.23 16.86 0.50
C PHE A 101 7.07 17.39 1.37
N ILE A 102 7.34 18.25 2.36
CA ILE A 102 6.29 18.97 3.09
C ILE A 102 5.83 20.20 2.32
N SER A 103 6.77 20.92 1.69
CA SER A 103 6.48 22.11 0.90
C SER A 103 5.92 21.79 -0.48
N THR A 104 6.21 20.59 -0.98
CA THR A 104 5.72 20.03 -2.23
C THR A 104 4.74 18.89 -1.93
N GLN A 105 4.05 18.41 -2.96
CA GLN A 105 3.25 17.18 -2.88
C GLN A 105 4.18 15.94 -2.76
N GLN A 106 3.63 14.72 -2.76
CA GLN A 106 4.40 13.48 -2.53
C GLN A 106 5.39 13.13 -3.63
N VAL A 107 5.31 13.80 -4.79
CA VAL A 107 6.18 13.54 -5.94
C VAL A 107 6.91 14.80 -6.37
N VAL A 108 8.22 14.67 -6.55
CA VAL A 108 9.12 15.74 -6.96
C VAL A 108 9.91 15.37 -8.21
N THR A 109 10.35 16.40 -8.93
CA THR A 109 11.20 16.28 -10.12
C THR A 109 12.68 16.43 -9.77
N ALA A 110 13.55 15.96 -10.67
CA ALA A 110 14.99 16.20 -10.59
C ALA A 110 15.35 17.70 -10.44
N GLU A 111 14.60 18.58 -11.12
CA GLU A 111 14.82 20.03 -11.06
C GLU A 111 14.49 20.63 -9.68
N GLN A 112 13.41 20.17 -9.04
CA GLN A 112 13.07 20.60 -7.69
C GLN A 112 14.16 20.18 -6.69
N ILE A 113 14.63 18.93 -6.76
CA ILE A 113 15.73 18.45 -5.91
C ILE A 113 17.02 19.25 -6.20
N ARG A 114 17.34 19.49 -7.47
CA ARG A 114 18.50 20.32 -7.85
C ARG A 114 18.46 21.69 -7.18
N ASN A 115 17.31 22.36 -7.23
CA ASN A 115 17.14 23.71 -6.69
C ASN A 115 17.22 23.70 -5.16
N GLU A 116 16.59 22.72 -4.52
CA GLU A 116 16.60 22.55 -3.07
C GLU A 116 18.02 22.39 -2.52
N PHE A 117 18.84 21.57 -3.17
CA PHE A 117 20.23 21.31 -2.78
C PHE A 117 21.25 22.26 -3.45
N ASN A 118 20.78 23.25 -4.22
CA ASN A 118 21.62 24.20 -4.97
C ASN A 118 22.72 23.55 -5.83
N LEU A 119 22.38 22.42 -6.47
CA LEU A 119 23.29 21.63 -7.27
C LEU A 119 23.52 22.25 -8.66
N ALA A 120 24.69 21.98 -9.24
CA ALA A 120 24.89 22.28 -10.65
C ALA A 120 24.06 21.33 -11.53
N VAL A 121 23.67 21.80 -12.72
CA VAL A 121 22.87 21.02 -13.68
C VAL A 121 23.51 19.69 -14.02
N ASP A 122 24.83 19.67 -14.21
CA ASP A 122 25.56 18.45 -14.60
C ASP A 122 25.70 17.42 -13.46
N ASP A 123 25.47 17.82 -12.21
CA ASP A 123 25.72 16.99 -11.03
C ASP A 123 24.43 16.42 -10.40
N VAL A 124 23.25 16.85 -10.89
CA VAL A 124 21.96 16.44 -10.33
C VAL A 124 21.73 14.93 -10.45
N GLU A 125 21.98 14.35 -11.63
CA GLU A 125 21.76 12.91 -11.86
C GLU A 125 22.65 12.06 -10.96
N PHE A 126 23.92 12.46 -10.80
CA PHE A 126 24.84 11.78 -9.89
C PHE A 126 24.33 11.80 -8.44
N PHE A 127 23.78 12.93 -7.98
CA PHE A 127 23.24 13.02 -6.62
C PHE A 127 21.94 12.21 -6.47
N LEU A 128 21.06 12.24 -7.48
CA LEU A 128 19.82 11.46 -7.48
C LEU A 128 20.12 9.96 -7.41
N ASP A 129 21.09 9.48 -8.18
CA ASP A 129 21.53 8.09 -8.10
C ASP A 129 22.02 7.74 -6.69
N LYS A 130 22.77 8.62 -6.03
CA LYS A 130 23.20 8.42 -4.63
C LYS A 130 22.02 8.37 -3.66
N LEU A 131 21.02 9.22 -3.83
CA LEU A 131 19.82 9.21 -2.98
C LEU A 131 18.98 7.95 -3.17
N VAL A 132 18.87 7.45 -4.41
CA VAL A 132 18.15 6.22 -4.72
C VAL A 132 18.91 4.99 -4.24
N GLU A 133 20.23 4.93 -4.46
CA GLU A 133 21.10 3.82 -3.98
C GLU A 133 21.07 3.64 -2.47
N ASN A 134 20.80 4.72 -1.71
CA ASN A 134 20.72 4.71 -0.26
C ASN A 134 19.27 4.73 0.26
N ASP A 135 18.29 4.37 -0.57
CA ASP A 135 16.86 4.29 -0.21
C ASP A 135 16.27 5.58 0.39
N MET A 136 16.88 6.74 0.11
CA MET A 136 16.36 8.05 0.52
C MET A 136 15.23 8.48 -0.41
N LEU A 137 15.33 8.15 -1.69
CA LEU A 137 14.31 8.41 -2.70
C LEU A 137 13.93 7.11 -3.40
N PHE A 138 12.66 7.01 -3.78
CA PHE A 138 12.18 6.00 -4.70
C PHE A 138 12.00 6.62 -6.08
N ARG A 139 12.61 6.01 -7.09
CA ARG A 139 12.56 6.51 -8.47
C ARG A 139 11.33 5.96 -9.19
N ILE A 140 10.56 6.85 -9.78
CA ILE A 140 9.42 6.57 -10.65
C ILE A 140 9.86 6.90 -12.08
N ALA A 141 10.15 5.86 -12.87
CA ALA A 141 10.69 6.01 -14.22
C ALA A 141 9.57 5.98 -15.27
N THR A 142 9.24 7.15 -15.85
CA THR A 142 8.11 7.32 -16.77
C THR A 142 8.57 7.93 -18.10
N GLY A 143 8.84 7.07 -19.07
CA GLY A 143 9.24 7.49 -20.41
C GLY A 143 10.50 8.36 -20.41
N SER A 144 10.36 9.65 -20.76
CA SER A 144 11.48 10.60 -20.86
C SER A 144 11.72 11.42 -19.59
N GLN A 145 10.84 11.36 -18.60
CA GLN A 145 11.01 12.06 -17.32
C GLN A 145 11.15 11.05 -16.18
N ALA A 146 11.87 11.47 -15.15
CA ALA A 146 11.98 10.71 -13.91
C ALA A 146 11.41 11.55 -12.78
N TYR A 147 10.55 10.91 -12.00
CA TYR A 147 9.97 11.47 -10.79
C TYR A 147 10.50 10.73 -9.58
N TYR A 148 10.39 11.36 -8.42
CA TYR A 148 10.92 10.83 -7.17
C TYR A 148 9.89 10.99 -6.06
N SER A 149 9.72 9.93 -5.28
CA SER A 149 8.95 9.94 -4.05
C SER A 149 9.84 9.55 -2.86
N VAL A 150 9.28 9.63 -1.65
CA VAL A 150 9.99 9.26 -0.41
C VAL A 150 10.43 7.79 -0.47
N GLY A 151 11.71 7.54 -0.18
CA GLY A 151 12.28 6.20 -0.04
C GLY A 151 12.11 5.62 1.36
N SER A 152 12.43 4.33 1.52
CA SER A 152 12.23 3.60 2.77
C SER A 152 13.07 4.15 3.94
N LEU A 153 14.34 4.48 3.68
CA LEU A 153 15.22 5.01 4.73
C LEU A 153 14.81 6.43 5.14
N LEU A 154 14.38 7.25 4.18
CA LEU A 154 13.88 8.59 4.47
C LEU A 154 12.61 8.53 5.33
N LYS A 155 11.68 7.61 5.04
CA LYS A 155 10.50 7.36 5.88
C LYS A 155 10.90 7.00 7.31
N GLU A 156 11.83 6.08 7.48
CA GLU A 156 12.30 5.64 8.81
C GLU A 156 12.90 6.82 9.61
N GLN A 157 13.68 7.67 8.96
CA GLN A 157 14.38 8.78 9.63
C GLN A 157 13.49 10.00 9.90
N THR A 158 12.51 10.26 9.04
CA THR A 158 11.75 11.53 9.07
C THR A 158 10.27 11.37 9.40
N GLY A 159 9.75 10.14 9.36
CA GLY A 159 8.34 9.82 9.48
C GLY A 159 7.48 10.26 8.28
N GLN A 160 8.07 10.73 7.18
CA GLN A 160 7.33 11.06 5.98
C GLN A 160 6.81 9.78 5.31
N ASN A 161 5.53 9.76 4.97
CA ASN A 161 4.93 8.63 4.29
C ASN A 161 5.54 8.46 2.89
N ARG A 162 5.61 7.21 2.45
CA ARG A 162 5.84 6.92 1.04
C ARG A 162 4.59 7.24 0.25
N LEU A 163 4.74 7.48 -1.05
CA LEU A 163 3.60 7.72 -1.94
C LEU A 163 2.54 6.61 -1.83
N GLU A 164 2.96 5.34 -1.83
CA GLU A 164 2.02 4.22 -1.75
C GLU A 164 1.27 4.17 -0.41
N ASP A 165 1.94 4.54 0.67
CA ASP A 165 1.33 4.57 2.00
C ASP A 165 0.35 5.75 2.13
N GLU A 166 0.70 6.90 1.59
CA GLU A 166 -0.19 8.07 1.57
C GLU A 166 -1.43 7.79 0.71
N LEU A 167 -1.26 7.24 -0.49
CA LEU A 167 -2.38 6.84 -1.36
C LEU A 167 -3.32 5.85 -0.66
N ARG A 168 -2.75 4.84 0.02
CA ARG A 168 -3.54 3.86 0.77
C ARG A 168 -4.30 4.51 1.93
N GLU A 169 -3.63 5.36 2.71
CA GLU A 169 -4.26 6.00 3.87
C GLU A 169 -5.40 6.92 3.44
N GLN A 170 -5.18 7.74 2.41
CA GLN A 170 -6.19 8.64 1.88
C GLN A 170 -7.39 7.85 1.33
N SER A 171 -7.14 6.79 0.55
CA SER A 171 -8.21 6.00 -0.05
C SER A 171 -9.13 5.36 1.00
N LYS A 172 -8.61 4.97 2.17
CA LYS A 172 -9.44 4.41 3.26
C LYS A 172 -10.47 5.40 3.80
N SER A 173 -10.21 6.69 3.67
CA SER A 173 -11.09 7.76 4.14
C SER A 173 -11.95 8.39 3.03
N SER A 174 -11.69 8.03 1.77
CA SER A 174 -12.46 8.50 0.61
C SER A 174 -13.84 7.83 0.55
N ALA A 175 -14.74 8.44 -0.21
CA ALA A 175 -16.07 7.91 -0.49
C ALA A 175 -16.25 7.86 -2.02
N PRO A 176 -16.24 6.68 -2.65
CA PRO A 176 -16.19 5.33 -2.06
C PRO A 176 -14.87 4.97 -1.34
N MET A 177 -14.91 4.13 -0.30
CA MET A 177 -13.69 3.71 0.42
C MET A 177 -12.80 2.86 -0.48
N GLY A 178 -11.48 3.04 -0.39
CA GLY A 178 -10.50 2.34 -1.22
C GLY A 178 -10.38 2.86 -2.66
N ILE A 179 -11.22 3.83 -3.05
CA ILE A 179 -11.17 4.50 -4.35
C ILE A 179 -10.67 5.94 -4.18
N LEU A 180 -9.85 6.41 -5.12
CA LEU A 180 -9.45 7.80 -5.26
C LEU A 180 -9.88 8.34 -6.61
N SER A 181 -10.51 9.51 -6.63
CA SER A 181 -10.76 10.26 -7.86
C SER A 181 -9.45 10.79 -8.46
N HIS A 182 -9.47 11.11 -9.76
CA HIS A 182 -8.33 11.74 -10.42
C HIS A 182 -7.87 13.03 -9.70
N ASP A 183 -8.81 13.87 -9.26
CA ASP A 183 -8.52 15.10 -8.52
C ASP A 183 -7.83 14.84 -7.17
N GLU A 184 -8.19 13.76 -6.47
CA GLU A 184 -7.50 13.36 -5.23
C GLU A 184 -6.07 12.89 -5.51
N LEU A 185 -5.87 12.10 -6.57
CA LEU A 185 -4.53 11.71 -7.00
C LEU A 185 -3.67 12.91 -7.40
N GLU A 186 -4.24 13.90 -8.10
CA GLU A 186 -3.53 15.14 -8.44
C GLU A 186 -3.08 15.92 -7.20
N ARG A 187 -3.89 15.93 -6.13
CA ARG A 187 -3.57 16.58 -4.86
C ARG A 187 -2.46 15.86 -4.10
N ILE A 188 -2.39 14.53 -4.20
CA ILE A 188 -1.39 13.72 -3.50
C ILE A 188 -0.06 13.69 -4.27
N ILE A 189 -0.11 13.42 -5.58
CA ILE A 189 1.07 13.22 -6.43
C ILE A 189 1.67 14.57 -6.84
N SER A 190 1.06 15.20 -7.83
CA SER A 190 1.25 16.55 -8.33
C SER A 190 0.67 16.67 -9.73
N VAL A 191 -0.08 17.73 -10.01
CA VAL A 191 -0.75 17.99 -11.30
C VAL A 191 0.17 17.75 -12.52
N ASN A 192 1.43 18.16 -12.45
CA ASN A 192 2.37 18.05 -13.57
C ASN A 192 2.97 16.63 -13.77
N ALA A 193 2.73 15.72 -12.83
CA ALA A 193 3.27 14.36 -12.81
C ALA A 193 2.17 13.29 -12.80
N THR A 194 0.92 13.66 -12.51
CA THR A 194 -0.18 12.73 -12.22
C THR A 194 -0.34 11.64 -13.26
N SER A 195 -0.49 11.98 -14.56
CA SER A 195 -0.74 10.96 -15.59
C SER A 195 0.42 9.96 -15.73
N ASP A 196 1.66 10.45 -15.68
CA ASP A 196 2.86 9.61 -15.78
C ASP A 196 2.99 8.68 -14.57
N VAL A 197 2.79 9.23 -13.37
CA VAL A 197 2.89 8.49 -12.11
C VAL A 197 1.74 7.48 -11.97
N ILE A 198 0.52 7.83 -12.37
CA ILE A 198 -0.62 6.91 -12.44
C ILE A 198 -0.28 5.74 -13.36
N GLY A 199 0.19 6.03 -14.58
CA GLY A 199 0.58 4.99 -15.53
C GLY A 199 1.66 4.06 -14.96
N TYR A 200 2.62 4.59 -14.20
CA TYR A 200 3.61 3.77 -13.51
C TYR A 200 2.99 2.91 -12.40
N LEU A 201 2.18 3.49 -11.52
CA LEU A 201 1.54 2.78 -10.41
C LEU A 201 0.61 1.68 -10.90
N GLU A 202 -0.11 1.93 -11.99
CA GLU A 202 -1.00 0.96 -12.62
C GLU A 202 -0.23 -0.14 -13.36
N GLN A 203 0.66 0.22 -14.30
CA GLN A 203 1.23 -0.73 -15.25
C GLN A 203 2.47 -1.44 -14.73
N GLN A 204 3.33 -0.74 -13.98
CA GLN A 204 4.59 -1.30 -13.49
C GLN A 204 4.41 -1.93 -12.11
N LEU A 205 3.71 -1.25 -11.21
CA LEU A 205 3.51 -1.73 -9.84
C LEU A 205 2.22 -2.52 -9.64
N GLY A 206 1.22 -2.38 -10.53
CA GLY A 206 -0.09 -3.01 -10.34
C GLY A 206 -0.83 -2.52 -9.10
N PHE A 207 -0.44 -1.37 -8.55
CA PHE A 207 -0.88 -0.79 -7.28
C PHE A 207 -2.22 -0.05 -7.41
N LEU A 208 -2.52 0.48 -8.59
CA LEU A 208 -3.81 1.09 -8.94
C LEU A 208 -4.53 0.25 -10.00
N ALA A 209 -5.85 0.41 -10.10
CA ALA A 209 -6.65 0.07 -11.28
C ALA A 209 -7.50 1.27 -11.67
N ASP A 210 -7.45 1.68 -12.95
CA ASP A 210 -8.25 2.78 -13.50
C ASP A 210 -9.70 2.31 -13.76
N LEU A 211 -10.64 3.11 -13.29
CA LEU A 211 -12.09 2.92 -13.34
C LEU A 211 -12.77 4.09 -14.06
N ASP A 212 -12.16 4.55 -15.16
CA ASP A 212 -12.63 5.68 -15.98
C ASP A 212 -12.65 7.01 -15.20
N GLY A 213 -11.49 7.36 -14.63
CA GLY A 213 -11.30 8.62 -13.90
C GLY A 213 -11.41 8.50 -12.37
N GLU A 214 -11.74 7.31 -11.88
CA GLU A 214 -11.57 6.86 -10.50
C GLU A 214 -10.54 5.74 -10.43
N TYR A 215 -9.92 5.54 -9.27
CA TYR A 215 -8.81 4.60 -9.14
C TYR A 215 -8.94 3.76 -7.88
N LEU A 216 -9.09 2.44 -8.04
CA LEU A 216 -9.02 1.50 -6.92
C LEU A 216 -7.57 1.36 -6.46
N VAL A 217 -7.32 1.59 -5.18
CA VAL A 217 -6.03 1.35 -4.53
C VAL A 217 -5.99 -0.08 -4.02
N TRP A 218 -5.20 -0.96 -4.65
CA TRP A 218 -5.14 -2.39 -4.29
C TRP A 218 -4.70 -2.64 -2.84
N GLY A 219 -3.92 -1.71 -2.27
CA GLY A 219 -3.53 -1.75 -0.87
C GLY A 219 -4.67 -1.47 0.13
N ALA A 220 -5.85 -1.06 -0.33
CA ALA A 220 -7.05 -0.76 0.45
C ALA A 220 -8.26 -1.58 -0.02
N LEU A 221 -8.00 -2.76 -0.62
CA LEU A 221 -9.05 -3.64 -1.15
C LEU A 221 -10.02 -4.10 -0.05
N ASP A 222 -9.52 -4.40 1.15
CA ASP A 222 -10.35 -4.83 2.28
C ASP A 222 -11.34 -3.73 2.69
N GLU A 223 -10.92 -2.46 2.67
CA GLU A 223 -11.81 -1.33 2.96
C GLU A 223 -12.83 -1.11 1.85
N TYR A 224 -12.42 -1.25 0.58
CA TYR A 224 -13.36 -1.22 -0.54
C TYR A 224 -14.39 -2.36 -0.46
N GLY A 225 -13.93 -3.58 -0.15
CA GLY A 225 -14.78 -4.76 0.02
C GLY A 225 -15.83 -4.56 1.10
N ARG A 226 -15.47 -3.97 2.25
CA ARG A 226 -16.42 -3.61 3.32
C ARG A 226 -17.43 -2.57 2.87
N TRP A 227 -16.97 -1.48 2.24
CA TRP A 227 -17.88 -0.45 1.76
C TRP A 227 -18.88 -1.02 0.75
N LEU A 228 -18.42 -1.82 -0.20
CA LEU A 228 -19.29 -2.41 -1.21
C LEU A 228 -20.21 -3.49 -0.62
N ALA A 229 -19.73 -4.28 0.34
CA ALA A 229 -20.57 -5.22 1.10
C ALA A 229 -21.71 -4.49 1.82
N ASP A 230 -21.43 -3.37 2.50
CA ASP A 230 -22.46 -2.56 3.16
C ASP A 230 -23.51 -2.03 2.15
N GLU A 231 -23.08 -1.64 0.95
CA GLU A 231 -23.98 -1.14 -0.11
C GLU A 231 -24.87 -2.25 -0.72
N ILE A 232 -24.45 -3.52 -0.70
CA ILE A 232 -25.19 -4.64 -1.30
C ILE A 232 -25.82 -5.60 -0.28
N ALA A 233 -25.54 -5.43 1.02
CA ALA A 233 -25.91 -6.40 2.05
C ALA A 233 -27.41 -6.67 2.11
N GLU A 234 -28.24 -5.63 1.95
CA GLU A 234 -29.70 -5.75 1.94
C GLU A 234 -30.16 -6.59 0.75
N ASP A 235 -29.70 -6.26 -0.46
CA ASP A 235 -30.05 -6.99 -1.69
C ASP A 235 -29.60 -8.46 -1.63
N VAL A 236 -28.38 -8.73 -1.13
CA VAL A 236 -27.89 -10.10 -0.94
C VAL A 236 -28.74 -10.86 0.08
N THR A 237 -29.14 -10.20 1.17
CA THR A 237 -29.97 -10.82 2.21
C THR A 237 -31.36 -11.17 1.69
N ASP A 238 -31.93 -10.34 0.83
CA ASP A 238 -33.21 -10.60 0.18
C ASP A 238 -33.14 -11.81 -0.76
N GLU A 239 -32.03 -11.97 -1.50
CA GLU A 239 -31.79 -13.17 -2.32
C GLU A 239 -31.68 -14.44 -1.46
N PHE A 240 -31.05 -14.36 -0.28
CA PHE A 240 -31.09 -15.46 0.70
C PHE A 240 -32.52 -15.77 1.14
N ALA A 241 -33.35 -14.77 1.43
CA ALA A 241 -34.73 -15.00 1.82
C ALA A 241 -35.55 -15.67 0.70
N ALA A 242 -35.33 -15.28 -0.55
CA ALA A 242 -35.96 -15.93 -1.71
C ALA A 242 -35.53 -17.40 -1.87
N ALA A 243 -34.27 -17.72 -1.56
CA ALA A 243 -33.70 -19.06 -1.67
C ALA A 243 -33.99 -20.00 -0.49
N GLY A 244 -34.75 -19.58 0.54
CA GLY A 244 -34.99 -20.37 1.74
C GLY A 244 -33.86 -20.28 2.77
N HIS A 245 -33.17 -19.14 2.81
CA HIS A 245 -32.07 -18.77 3.71
C HIS A 245 -30.78 -19.61 3.59
N ALA A 246 -30.71 -20.52 2.62
CA ALA A 246 -29.50 -21.27 2.30
C ALA A 246 -29.37 -21.47 0.79
N MET A 247 -28.15 -21.32 0.27
CA MET A 247 -27.83 -21.52 -1.14
C MET A 247 -26.47 -22.18 -1.31
N SER A 248 -26.16 -22.67 -2.52
CA SER A 248 -24.82 -23.21 -2.77
C SER A 248 -23.77 -22.09 -2.77
N THR A 249 -22.51 -22.39 -2.44
CA THR A 249 -21.45 -21.36 -2.47
C THR A 249 -21.22 -20.74 -3.84
N ASN A 250 -21.48 -21.49 -4.92
CA ASN A 250 -21.41 -20.97 -6.28
C ASN A 250 -22.54 -19.98 -6.56
N GLU A 251 -23.76 -20.32 -6.15
CA GLU A 251 -24.94 -19.45 -6.28
C GLU A 251 -24.78 -18.18 -5.46
N TYR A 252 -24.28 -18.28 -4.22
CA TYR A 252 -23.93 -17.11 -3.40
C TYR A 252 -22.92 -16.20 -4.11
N ARG A 253 -21.86 -16.79 -4.69
CA ARG A 253 -20.87 -16.01 -5.43
C ARG A 253 -21.48 -15.33 -6.66
N GLU A 254 -22.37 -16.01 -7.38
CA GLU A 254 -23.07 -15.44 -8.55
C GLU A 254 -24.00 -14.30 -8.14
N VAL A 255 -24.71 -14.42 -7.01
CA VAL A 255 -25.51 -13.35 -6.41
C VAL A 255 -24.62 -12.14 -6.10
N VAL A 256 -23.52 -12.35 -5.38
CA VAL A 256 -22.58 -11.25 -5.03
C VAL A 256 -22.03 -10.58 -6.28
N VAL A 257 -21.58 -11.35 -7.29
CA VAL A 257 -21.13 -10.80 -8.58
C VAL A 257 -22.22 -9.95 -9.23
N SER A 258 -23.45 -10.46 -9.29
CA SER A 258 -24.59 -9.76 -9.88
C SER A 258 -24.87 -8.44 -9.16
N GLN A 259 -24.86 -8.44 -7.82
CA GLN A 259 -25.10 -7.21 -7.04
C GLN A 259 -23.96 -6.20 -7.20
N ILE A 260 -22.70 -6.66 -7.28
CA ILE A 260 -21.56 -5.78 -7.57
C ILE A 260 -21.72 -5.12 -8.95
N GLU A 261 -22.04 -5.89 -10.00
CA GLU A 261 -22.21 -5.40 -11.37
C GLU A 261 -23.41 -4.44 -11.51
N GLN A 262 -24.43 -4.59 -10.68
CA GLN A 262 -25.58 -3.67 -10.66
C GLN A 262 -25.24 -2.31 -10.05
N ARG A 263 -24.27 -2.25 -9.13
CA ARG A 263 -23.89 -1.03 -8.40
C ARG A 263 -22.65 -0.35 -8.99
N THR A 264 -21.75 -1.12 -9.56
CA THR A 264 -20.42 -0.66 -9.97
C THR A 264 -19.92 -1.39 -11.22
N ASP A 265 -19.14 -0.69 -12.04
CA ASP A 265 -18.48 -1.29 -13.21
C ASP A 265 -17.08 -1.85 -12.86
N ILE A 266 -16.79 -2.07 -11.58
CA ILE A 266 -15.44 -2.45 -11.10
C ILE A 266 -14.96 -3.75 -11.75
N LEU A 267 -15.84 -4.74 -11.88
CA LEU A 267 -15.49 -6.08 -12.37
C LEU A 267 -15.21 -6.12 -13.86
N ASP A 268 -15.61 -5.08 -14.60
CA ASP A 268 -15.35 -4.92 -16.04
C ASP A 268 -14.00 -4.21 -16.30
N ASN A 269 -13.55 -3.39 -15.35
CA ASN A 269 -12.33 -2.60 -15.47
C ASN A 269 -11.08 -3.31 -14.93
N VAL A 270 -11.24 -4.45 -14.25
CA VAL A 270 -10.12 -5.22 -13.69
C VAL A 270 -9.86 -6.53 -14.45
N SER A 271 -8.61 -6.99 -14.41
CA SER A 271 -8.26 -8.31 -14.97
C SER A 271 -9.01 -9.44 -14.27
N ARG A 272 -9.23 -10.59 -14.93
CA ARG A 272 -9.94 -11.75 -14.35
C ARG A 272 -9.44 -12.18 -12.97
N ARG A 273 -8.12 -12.19 -12.75
CA ARG A 273 -7.55 -12.54 -11.44
C ARG A 273 -7.94 -11.51 -10.37
N LYS A 274 -7.80 -10.23 -10.71
CA LYS A 274 -8.17 -9.10 -9.84
C LYS A 274 -9.69 -9.04 -9.59
N ARG A 275 -10.50 -9.54 -10.53
CA ARG A 275 -11.94 -9.68 -10.38
C ARG A 275 -12.29 -10.64 -9.25
N ASP A 276 -11.62 -11.80 -9.20
CA ASP A 276 -11.80 -12.74 -8.10
C ASP A 276 -11.37 -12.11 -6.76
N ASP A 277 -10.23 -11.40 -6.72
CA ASP A 277 -9.78 -10.72 -5.51
C ASP A 277 -10.82 -9.69 -4.97
N VAL A 278 -11.50 -8.95 -5.86
CA VAL A 278 -12.58 -8.02 -5.46
C VAL A 278 -13.80 -8.74 -4.92
N VAL A 279 -14.25 -9.80 -5.61
CA VAL A 279 -15.43 -10.56 -5.16
C VAL A 279 -15.16 -11.22 -3.82
N ASP A 280 -14.00 -11.82 -3.66
CA ASP A 280 -13.60 -12.51 -2.43
C ASP A 280 -13.54 -11.50 -1.26
N ALA A 281 -12.99 -10.29 -1.47
CA ALA A 281 -12.98 -9.23 -0.45
C ALA A 281 -14.38 -8.75 -0.02
N VAL A 282 -15.34 -8.71 -0.96
CA VAL A 282 -16.74 -8.38 -0.65
C VAL A 282 -17.43 -9.53 0.08
N GLN A 283 -17.20 -10.78 -0.33
CA GLN A 283 -17.74 -11.96 0.36
C GLN A 283 -17.23 -12.06 1.79
N ASP A 284 -15.93 -11.89 2.01
CA ASP A 284 -15.31 -11.88 3.34
C ASP A 284 -15.93 -10.80 4.24
N ALA A 285 -16.25 -9.64 3.68
CA ALA A 285 -16.89 -8.55 4.41
C ALA A 285 -18.37 -8.84 4.72
N LEU A 286 -19.14 -9.40 3.78
CA LEU A 286 -20.52 -9.84 3.99
C LEU A 286 -20.61 -10.93 5.07
N GLU A 287 -19.68 -11.90 5.05
CA GLU A 287 -19.62 -12.97 6.06
C GLU A 287 -19.27 -12.43 7.45
N ALA A 288 -18.47 -11.36 7.53
CA ALA A 288 -18.13 -10.72 8.80
C ALA A 288 -19.26 -9.84 9.38
N GLY A 289 -20.17 -9.31 8.54
CA GLY A 289 -21.13 -8.26 8.91
C GLY A 289 -22.61 -8.62 8.82
N SER A 290 -22.99 -9.52 7.92
CA SER A 290 -24.39 -9.73 7.52
C SER A 290 -25.02 -11.03 8.07
N GLY A 291 -24.36 -11.72 9.00
CA GLY A 291 -24.86 -12.98 9.57
C GLY A 291 -24.85 -14.16 8.58
N ILE A 292 -24.15 -13.99 7.45
CA ILE A 292 -23.94 -15.03 6.44
C ILE A 292 -22.77 -15.90 6.87
N GLU A 293 -22.96 -17.22 6.89
CA GLU A 293 -21.89 -18.18 7.16
C GLU A 293 -21.77 -19.18 6.02
N VAL A 294 -20.52 -19.49 5.64
CA VAL A 294 -20.20 -20.52 4.67
C VAL A 294 -19.72 -21.79 5.38
N ASP A 295 -20.48 -22.89 5.23
CA ASP A 295 -20.13 -24.23 5.70
C ASP A 295 -19.95 -25.19 4.52
N GLY A 296 -18.69 -25.36 4.11
CA GLY A 296 -18.30 -26.25 3.03
C GLY A 296 -18.79 -25.78 1.66
N ARG A 297 -19.94 -26.29 1.22
CA ARG A 297 -20.55 -25.97 -0.09
C ARG A 297 -21.85 -25.19 0.01
N ILE A 298 -22.26 -24.83 1.22
CA ILE A 298 -23.48 -24.09 1.48
C ILE A 298 -23.12 -22.77 2.15
N ALA A 299 -23.71 -21.69 1.65
CA ALA A 299 -23.78 -20.41 2.34
C ALA A 299 -25.17 -20.29 2.97
N ALA A 300 -25.26 -19.74 4.18
CA ALA A 300 -26.51 -19.63 4.92
C ALA A 300 -26.59 -18.30 5.67
N ASN A 301 -27.76 -17.65 5.63
CA ASN A 301 -28.06 -16.54 6.52
C ASN A 301 -28.59 -17.10 7.85
N ARG A 302 -27.75 -17.12 8.89
CA ARG A 302 -27.94 -18.00 10.06
C ARG A 302 -29.18 -17.71 10.89
N GLU A 303 -29.36 -16.49 11.35
CA GLU A 303 -30.46 -16.18 12.27
C GLU A 303 -31.84 -16.46 11.64
N PRO A 304 -32.15 -15.97 10.42
CA PRO A 304 -33.41 -16.29 9.77
C PRO A 304 -33.54 -17.78 9.41
N LEU A 305 -32.43 -18.43 9.06
CA LEU A 305 -32.43 -19.85 8.74
C LEU A 305 -32.82 -20.72 9.95
N ASP A 306 -32.25 -20.44 11.12
CA ASP A 306 -32.55 -21.20 12.33
C ASP A 306 -34.02 -21.05 12.75
N GLU A 307 -34.59 -19.85 12.59
CA GLU A 307 -36.02 -19.58 12.80
C GLU A 307 -36.91 -20.37 11.82
N GLU A 308 -36.53 -20.41 10.55
CA GLU A 308 -37.26 -21.16 9.52
C GLU A 308 -37.17 -22.68 9.75
N ILE A 309 -35.98 -23.19 10.12
CA ILE A 309 -35.80 -24.60 10.49
C ILE A 309 -36.70 -24.97 11.66
N GLU A 310 -36.74 -24.13 12.70
CA GLU A 310 -37.58 -24.32 13.87
C GLU A 310 -39.07 -24.34 13.50
N ALA A 311 -39.51 -23.37 12.70
CA ALA A 311 -40.90 -23.25 12.26
C ALA A 311 -41.34 -24.45 11.41
N GLN A 312 -40.50 -24.90 10.46
CA GLN A 312 -40.81 -26.06 9.64
C GLN A 312 -40.79 -27.37 10.43
N ALA A 313 -39.82 -27.56 11.32
CA ALA A 313 -39.78 -28.72 12.21
C ALA A 313 -41.02 -28.77 13.11
N GLN A 314 -41.42 -27.63 13.68
CA GLN A 314 -42.62 -27.52 14.51
C GLN A 314 -43.89 -27.89 13.73
N LYS A 315 -44.01 -27.41 12.49
CA LYS A 315 -45.15 -27.67 11.61
C LYS A 315 -45.34 -29.16 11.31
N VAL A 316 -44.25 -29.91 11.17
CA VAL A 316 -44.27 -31.37 10.96
C VAL A 316 -44.55 -32.11 12.27
N VAL A 317 -43.96 -31.68 13.38
CA VAL A 317 -44.01 -32.41 14.66
C VAL A 317 -45.32 -32.20 15.43
N ASP A 318 -45.91 -31.00 15.41
CA ASP A 318 -47.12 -30.68 16.19
C ASP A 318 -48.33 -31.57 15.89
N PRO A 319 -48.65 -31.87 14.61
CA PRO A 319 -49.72 -32.81 14.29
C PRO A 319 -49.44 -34.22 14.81
N LEU A 320 -48.19 -34.67 14.69
CA LEU A 320 -47.74 -36.01 15.10
C LEU A 320 -47.82 -36.20 16.63
N LEU A 321 -47.41 -35.18 17.40
CA LEU A 321 -47.54 -35.18 18.87
C LEU A 321 -48.96 -34.93 19.38
N SER A 322 -49.87 -34.46 18.53
CA SER A 322 -51.28 -34.31 18.92
C SER A 322 -52.07 -35.61 18.81
N ASP A 323 -51.60 -36.58 18.00
CA ASP A 323 -52.26 -37.87 17.75
C ASP A 323 -51.59 -39.05 18.50
N LEU A 324 -51.17 -38.81 19.75
CA LEU A 324 -50.37 -39.71 20.61
C LEU A 324 -51.04 -41.04 21.01
N THR A 325 -52.17 -41.43 20.43
CA THR A 325 -52.99 -42.50 21.01
C THR A 325 -52.39 -43.91 20.95
N ALA A 326 -51.29 -44.15 20.22
CA ALA A 326 -50.55 -45.43 20.27
C ALA A 326 -49.11 -45.47 19.69
N THR A 327 -48.40 -44.34 19.54
CA THR A 327 -47.18 -44.29 18.71
C THR A 327 -45.90 -44.10 19.54
N THR A 328 -44.82 -44.84 19.22
CA THR A 328 -43.51 -44.68 19.89
C THR A 328 -42.70 -43.56 19.23
N PRO A 329 -41.71 -42.95 19.94
CA PRO A 329 -40.85 -41.91 19.36
C PRO A 329 -40.21 -42.33 18.03
N SER A 330 -39.78 -43.59 17.90
CA SER A 330 -39.17 -44.10 16.68
C SER A 330 -40.11 -44.10 15.47
N VAL A 331 -41.41 -44.36 15.68
CA VAL A 331 -42.40 -44.33 14.58
C VAL A 331 -42.70 -42.89 14.17
N LEU A 332 -42.81 -41.96 15.13
CA LEU A 332 -43.00 -40.54 14.82
C LEU A 332 -41.80 -39.94 14.07
N LYS A 333 -40.57 -40.36 14.40
CA LYS A 333 -39.37 -39.96 13.67
C LYS A 333 -39.39 -40.43 12.21
N GLU A 334 -39.86 -41.65 11.95
CA GLU A 334 -39.97 -42.20 10.59
C GLU A 334 -41.05 -41.48 9.77
N GLU A 335 -42.20 -41.18 10.39
CA GLU A 335 -43.27 -40.41 9.77
C GLU A 335 -42.82 -38.98 9.45
N ALA A 336 -42.17 -38.28 10.39
CA ALA A 336 -41.61 -36.96 10.17
C ALA A 336 -40.53 -36.95 9.07
N ALA A 337 -39.64 -37.95 9.04
CA ALA A 337 -38.60 -38.06 8.02
C ALA A 337 -39.20 -38.21 6.61
N THR A 338 -40.30 -38.95 6.48
CA THR A 338 -41.02 -39.12 5.20
C THR A 338 -41.65 -37.82 4.73
N GLU A 339 -42.32 -37.09 5.63
CA GLU A 339 -42.93 -35.79 5.29
C GLU A 339 -41.86 -34.77 4.86
N ILE A 340 -40.71 -34.75 5.56
CA ILE A 340 -39.60 -33.83 5.26
C ILE A 340 -38.93 -34.15 3.92
N GLU A 341 -38.83 -35.42 3.53
CA GLU A 341 -38.27 -35.82 2.22
C GLU A 341 -39.07 -35.28 1.03
N ASP A 342 -40.36 -35.01 1.21
CA ASP A 342 -41.22 -34.44 0.17
C ASP A 342 -41.22 -32.91 0.14
N MET A 343 -40.63 -32.23 1.14
CA MET A 343 -40.60 -30.77 1.23
C MET A 343 -39.63 -30.15 0.22
N GLN A 344 -40.02 -29.05 -0.44
CA GLN A 344 -39.12 -28.20 -1.21
C GLN A 344 -38.84 -26.93 -0.41
N LEU A 345 -37.67 -26.88 0.22
CA LEU A 345 -37.24 -25.83 1.14
C LEU A 345 -36.27 -24.83 0.49
N ALA A 346 -35.60 -25.22 -0.59
CA ALA A 346 -34.73 -24.34 -1.39
C ALA A 346 -34.86 -24.66 -2.88
N GLU A 347 -34.33 -23.76 -3.71
CA GLU A 347 -34.36 -23.88 -5.17
C GLU A 347 -33.41 -24.97 -5.70
N THR A 348 -32.21 -25.06 -5.14
CA THR A 348 -31.21 -26.03 -5.58
C THR A 348 -31.27 -27.33 -4.77
N GLU A 349 -31.03 -28.47 -5.43
CA GLU A 349 -31.05 -29.79 -4.77
C GLU A 349 -30.05 -29.88 -3.62
N THR A 350 -28.86 -29.28 -3.76
CA THR A 350 -27.83 -29.30 -2.73
C THR A 350 -28.23 -28.50 -1.48
N ALA A 351 -28.81 -27.30 -1.66
CA ALA A 351 -29.33 -26.52 -0.53
C ALA A 351 -30.57 -27.18 0.08
N ASN A 352 -31.46 -27.73 -0.75
CA ASN A 352 -32.66 -28.40 -0.31
C ASN A 352 -32.35 -29.65 0.53
N ASP A 353 -31.38 -30.48 0.12
CA ASP A 353 -30.91 -31.63 0.90
C ASP A 353 -30.30 -31.22 2.23
N TYR A 354 -29.54 -30.11 2.24
CA TYR A 354 -29.00 -29.53 3.47
C TYR A 354 -30.11 -29.11 4.43
N LEU A 355 -31.11 -28.37 3.94
CA LEU A 355 -32.24 -27.90 4.74
C LEU A 355 -33.09 -29.05 5.26
N ARG A 356 -33.42 -30.03 4.42
CA ARG A 356 -34.16 -31.24 4.83
C ARG A 356 -33.47 -31.97 5.95
N LYS A 357 -32.13 -32.11 5.88
CA LYS A 357 -31.35 -32.71 6.95
C LYS A 357 -31.47 -31.91 8.25
N LYS A 358 -31.32 -30.58 8.19
CA LYS A 358 -31.41 -29.72 9.37
C LYS A 358 -32.81 -29.73 10.01
N VAL A 359 -33.87 -29.64 9.20
CA VAL A 359 -35.25 -29.74 9.66
C VAL A 359 -35.52 -31.12 10.27
N ARG A 360 -35.00 -32.20 9.68
CA ARG A 360 -35.09 -33.56 10.24
C ARG A 360 -34.41 -33.65 11.60
N ASP A 361 -33.15 -33.22 11.69
CA ASP A 361 -32.38 -33.26 12.94
C ASP A 361 -33.14 -32.51 14.06
N ARG A 362 -33.72 -31.34 13.75
CA ARG A 362 -34.50 -30.55 14.71
C ARG A 362 -35.87 -31.16 15.04
N ALA A 363 -36.57 -31.73 14.05
CA ALA A 363 -37.82 -32.43 14.27
C ALA A 363 -37.64 -33.65 15.18
N GLU A 364 -36.55 -34.40 14.99
CA GLU A 364 -36.20 -35.53 15.86
C GLU A 364 -35.96 -35.10 17.31
N GLU A 365 -35.25 -33.99 17.53
CA GLU A 365 -35.02 -33.42 18.86
C GLU A 365 -36.35 -33.03 19.53
N LYS A 366 -37.26 -32.35 18.81
CA LYS A 366 -38.59 -31.98 19.32
C LYS A 366 -39.45 -33.20 19.69
N ILE A 367 -39.39 -34.27 18.90
CA ILE A 367 -40.10 -35.53 19.21
C ILE A 367 -39.54 -36.14 20.50
N GLU A 368 -38.22 -36.08 20.72
CA GLU A 368 -37.60 -36.54 21.96
C GLU A 368 -37.96 -35.68 23.17
N GLU A 369 -38.05 -34.35 23.01
CA GLU A 369 -38.48 -33.42 24.07
C GLU A 369 -39.96 -33.59 24.46
N GLY A 370 -40.80 -33.98 23.51
CA GLY A 370 -42.25 -34.14 23.68
C GLY A 370 -42.69 -35.45 24.35
N PHE A 371 -41.78 -36.41 24.54
CA PHE A 371 -42.01 -37.72 25.14
C PHE A 371 -41.30 -37.87 26.49
#